data_AF-A0A4U1APC1-F1
#
_entry.id   AF-A0A4U1APC1-F1
#
_cell.length_a   1.000
_cell.length_b   1.000
_cell.length_c   1.000
_cell.angle_alpha   90.00
_cell.angle_beta   90.00
_cell.angle_gamma   90.00
#
_symmetry.space_group_name_H-M   'P 1'
#
loop_
_entity.id
_entity.type
_entity.pdbx_description
1 polymer ?
#
loop_
_entity_poly.entity_id
_entity_poly.type
_entity_poly.pdbx_seq_one_letter_code
_entity_poly.pdbx_strand_id
1 'polypeptide(L)'
;MKQLAGLLVEYLVIGAVALIWIVPVLSYNSMPSIQVASISAIPSLLAFTLPAMYVVGMVCDFLGYRIAKLSKLGKYGKDGIKKKVWGDEVYPGSQYIHVYATCYEPKLAEEIEARSSRDRVARGAFVAFSPVLFFPPASLPFLLHLIITIFFLVVLSFMWHRYQKLSIKYELLVWKVLQDKHEVVSYKNDKLIT
;
A
#
# COMPACT_ATOMS: atom_id res chain seq x y z
N MET A 1 -10.71 15.61 7.08
CA MET A 1 -9.81 15.26 8.20
C MET A 1 -9.62 13.75 8.38
N LYS A 2 -10.66 12.91 8.30
CA LYS A 2 -10.55 11.45 8.47
C LYS A 2 -9.52 10.78 7.53
N GLN A 3 -9.50 11.17 6.25
CA GLN A 3 -8.54 10.64 5.26
C GLN A 3 -7.07 10.90 5.62
N LEU A 4 -6.75 12.09 6.12
CA LEU A 4 -5.38 12.45 6.52
C LEU A 4 -4.92 11.61 7.71
N ALA A 5 -5.80 11.41 8.70
CA ALA A 5 -5.52 10.55 9.85
C ALA A 5 -5.33 9.08 9.43
N GLY A 6 -6.12 8.59 8.47
CA GLY A 6 -5.97 7.24 7.92
C GLY A 6 -4.60 7.04 7.25
N LEU A 7 -4.22 7.95 6.35
CA LEU A 7 -2.90 7.94 5.70
C LEU A 7 -1.75 7.99 6.70
N LEU A 8 -1.88 8.83 7.74
CA LEU A 8 -0.91 8.91 8.83
C LEU A 8 -0.68 7.55 9.48
N VAL A 9 -1.77 6.89 9.90
CA VAL A 9 -1.72 5.59 10.56
C VAL A 9 -1.12 4.52 9.64
N GLU A 10 -1.52 4.49 8.36
CA GLU A 10 -1.00 3.52 7.38
C GLU A 10 0.53 3.62 7.24
N TYR A 11 1.04 4.84 7.04
CA TYR A 11 2.48 5.05 6.86
C TYR A 11 3.26 4.84 8.16
N LEU A 12 2.68 5.14 9.33
CA LEU A 12 3.29 4.78 10.61
C LEU A 12 3.37 3.27 10.80
N VAL A 13 2.34 2.50 10.42
CA VAL A 13 2.36 1.03 10.47
C VAL A 13 3.47 0.48 9.56
N ILE A 14 3.56 0.97 8.31
CA ILE A 14 4.60 0.52 7.37
C ILE A 14 6.00 0.90 7.91
N GLY A 15 6.15 2.11 8.44
CA GLY A 15 7.39 2.55 9.09
C GLY A 15 7.79 1.69 10.28
N ALA A 16 6.83 1.28 11.12
CA ALA A 16 7.05 0.37 12.23
C ALA A 16 7.54 -1.00 11.78
N VAL A 17 7.01 -1.53 10.66
CA VAL A 17 7.53 -2.78 10.07
C VAL A 17 8.98 -2.60 9.60
N ALA A 18 9.33 -1.44 9.02
CA ALA A 18 10.71 -1.18 8.58
C ALA A 18 11.71 -1.13 9.74
N LEU A 19 11.27 -0.78 10.96
CA LEU A 19 12.15 -0.78 12.14
C LEU A 19 12.74 -2.17 12.44
N ILE A 20 12.09 -3.26 12.01
CA ILE A 20 12.55 -4.63 12.21
C ILE A 20 13.97 -4.83 11.66
N TRP A 21 14.32 -4.21 10.53
CA TRP A 21 15.67 -4.31 9.96
C TRP A 21 16.51 -3.05 10.20
N ILE A 22 15.90 -1.86 10.27
CA ILE A 22 16.63 -0.61 10.51
C ILE A 22 17.35 -0.66 11.86
N VAL A 23 16.68 -1.13 12.93
CA VAL A 23 17.29 -1.17 14.27
C VAL A 23 18.53 -2.08 14.31
N PRO A 24 18.48 -3.33 13.81
CA PRO A 24 19.67 -4.17 13.68
C PRO A 24 20.79 -3.51 12.88
N VAL A 25 20.48 -2.90 11.73
CA VAL A 25 21.47 -2.23 10.87
C VAL A 25 22.17 -1.09 11.60
N LEU A 26 21.41 -0.24 12.31
CA LEU A 26 21.97 0.87 13.08
C LEU A 26 22.84 0.36 14.25
N SER A 27 22.42 -0.74 14.89
CA SER A 27 23.18 -1.35 15.98
C SER A 27 24.51 -1.94 15.51
N TYR A 28 24.56 -2.49 14.29
CA TYR A 28 25.78 -3.11 13.73
C TYR A 28 26.81 -2.08 13.27
N ASN A 29 26.35 -0.93 12.76
CA ASN A 29 27.24 0.12 12.20
C ASN A 29 27.82 1.06 13.25
N SER A 30 27.84 0.67 14.53
CA SER A 30 28.43 1.46 15.62
C SER A 30 27.89 2.90 15.68
N MET A 31 26.59 3.10 15.41
CA MET A 31 25.97 4.36 15.82
C MET A 31 26.17 4.50 17.34
N PRO A 32 26.47 5.71 17.84
CA PRO A 32 26.64 5.93 19.26
C PRO A 32 25.41 5.33 19.95
N SER A 33 25.65 4.34 20.82
CA SER A 33 24.57 3.66 21.53
C SER A 33 23.70 4.76 22.14
N ILE A 34 22.49 4.92 21.60
CA ILE A 34 21.51 5.86 22.15
C ILE A 34 21.09 5.22 23.46
N GLN A 35 21.89 5.42 24.50
CA GLN A 35 21.51 5.12 25.86
C GLN A 35 20.36 6.09 26.12
N VAL A 36 19.14 5.59 26.05
CA VAL A 36 17.96 6.28 26.56
C VAL A 36 18.12 6.30 28.07
N ALA A 37 18.99 7.17 28.56
CA ALA A 37 19.48 7.17 29.93
C ALA A 37 18.44 7.69 30.92
N SER A 38 17.31 8.24 30.43
CA SER A 38 16.24 8.75 31.26
C SER A 38 14.87 8.66 30.59
N ILE A 39 13.83 8.40 31.39
CA ILE A 39 12.41 8.45 30.97
C ILE A 39 12.07 9.82 30.36
N SER A 40 12.74 10.89 30.79
CA SER A 40 12.60 12.24 30.23
C SER A 40 13.05 12.37 28.77
N ALA A 41 13.82 11.42 28.23
CA ALA A 41 14.22 11.42 26.83
C ALA A 41 13.16 10.79 25.90
N ILE A 42 12.15 10.10 26.44
CA ILE A 42 11.11 9.42 25.66
C ILE A 42 10.31 10.39 24.76
N PRO A 43 9.85 11.56 25.24
CA PRO A 43 9.11 12.50 24.39
C PRO A 43 9.92 12.98 23.19
N SER A 44 11.20 13.32 23.40
CA SER A 44 12.12 13.73 22.33
C SER A 44 12.37 12.60 21.34
N LEU A 45 12.57 11.38 21.83
CA LEU A 45 12.73 10.20 20.98
C LEU A 45 11.49 10.00 20.09
N LEU A 46 10.29 10.07 20.65
CA LEU A 46 9.04 9.96 19.90
C LEU A 46 8.88 11.09 18.88
N ALA A 47 9.26 12.32 19.24
CA ALA A 47 9.19 13.48 18.36
C ALA A 47 10.06 13.34 17.09
N PHE A 48 11.20 12.63 17.17
CA PHE A 48 12.05 12.37 16.00
C PHE A 48 11.70 11.06 15.27
N THR A 49 11.38 10.01 16.02
CA THR A 49 11.13 8.68 15.45
C THR A 49 9.80 8.60 14.71
N LEU A 50 8.72 9.22 15.20
CA LEU A 50 7.42 9.16 14.53
C LEU A 50 7.44 9.80 13.12
N PRO A 51 7.98 11.02 12.91
CA PRO A 51 8.12 11.59 11.56
C PRO A 51 9.04 10.75 10.67
N ALA A 52 10.15 10.23 11.21
CA ALA A 52 11.06 9.38 10.45
C ALA A 52 10.38 8.08 9.99
N MET A 53 9.66 7.41 10.88
CA MET A 53 8.88 6.21 10.56
C MET A 53 7.84 6.50 9.49
N TYR A 54 7.11 7.61 9.61
CA TYR A 54 6.13 8.04 8.62
C TYR A 54 6.76 8.23 7.23
N VAL A 55 7.90 8.92 7.15
CA VAL A 55 8.62 9.13 5.88
C VAL A 55 9.11 7.82 5.28
N VAL A 56 9.72 6.95 6.09
CA VAL A 56 10.14 5.61 5.65
C VAL A 56 8.94 4.81 5.13
N GLY A 57 7.81 4.87 5.83
CA GLY A 57 6.57 4.22 5.41
C GLY A 57 6.08 4.67 4.04
N MET A 58 6.10 5.99 3.79
CA MET A 58 5.77 6.56 2.47
C MET A 58 6.72 6.08 1.37
N VAL A 59 8.03 6.01 1.64
CA VAL A 59 9.03 5.52 0.68
C VAL A 59 8.77 4.05 0.34
N CYS A 60 8.53 3.20 1.35
CA CYS A 60 8.19 1.79 1.14
C CYS A 60 6.91 1.62 0.32
N ASP A 61 5.86 2.39 0.60
CA ASP A 61 4.61 2.38 -0.18
C ASP A 61 4.84 2.77 -1.64
N PHE A 62 5.61 3.85 -1.87
CA PHE A 62 5.95 4.31 -3.21
C PHE A 62 6.74 3.26 -4.01
N LEU A 63 7.73 2.64 -3.38
CA LEU A 63 8.50 1.55 -4.00
C LEU A 63 7.60 0.35 -4.31
N GLY A 64 6.69 -0.02 -3.40
CA GLY A 64 5.72 -1.09 -3.63
C GLY A 64 4.82 -0.79 -4.82
N TYR A 65 4.32 0.45 -4.92
CA TYR A 65 3.57 0.92 -6.08
C TYR A 65 4.38 0.83 -7.39
N ARG A 66 5.65 1.26 -7.38
CA ARG A 66 6.54 1.15 -8.55
C ARG A 66 6.76 -0.30 -8.96
N ILE A 67 6.98 -1.20 -8.02
CA ILE A 67 7.12 -2.65 -8.26
C ILE A 67 5.84 -3.21 -8.88
N ALA A 68 4.66 -2.89 -8.35
CA ALA A 68 3.38 -3.32 -8.94
C ALA A 68 3.16 -2.78 -10.36
N LYS A 69 3.59 -1.54 -10.64
CA LYS A 69 3.46 -0.92 -11.95
C LYS A 69 4.42 -1.53 -12.98
N LEU A 70 5.66 -1.82 -12.58
CA LEU A 70 6.70 -2.39 -13.45
C LEU A 70 6.50 -3.88 -13.69
N SER A 71 6.07 -4.61 -12.66
CA SER A 71 5.78 -6.03 -12.79
C SER A 71 4.56 -6.23 -13.70
N LYS A 72 4.60 -7.30 -14.51
CA LYS A 72 3.45 -7.69 -15.32
C LYS A 72 2.20 -8.01 -14.47
N LEU A 73 2.32 -8.07 -13.14
CA LEU A 73 1.20 -8.13 -12.18
C LEU A 73 0.23 -6.95 -12.37
N GLY A 74 0.72 -5.75 -12.68
CA GLY A 74 -0.14 -4.60 -12.99
C GLY A 74 -0.94 -4.80 -14.29
N LYS A 75 -0.30 -5.33 -15.34
CA LYS A 75 -0.92 -5.59 -16.65
C LYS A 75 -1.89 -6.79 -16.63
N TYR A 76 -1.46 -7.94 -16.11
CA TYR A 76 -2.34 -9.13 -16.04
C TYR A 76 -3.45 -8.97 -14.99
N GLY A 77 -3.18 -8.23 -13.91
CA GLY A 77 -4.17 -7.92 -12.87
C GLY A 77 -5.19 -6.91 -13.38
N LYS A 78 -4.79 -5.68 -13.72
CA LYS A 78 -5.76 -4.66 -14.15
C LYS A 78 -6.33 -4.96 -15.52
N ASP A 79 -5.51 -5.20 -16.54
CA ASP A 79 -6.02 -5.32 -17.90
C ASP A 79 -6.75 -6.66 -18.10
N GLY A 80 -6.28 -7.73 -17.45
CA GLY A 80 -6.96 -9.03 -17.46
C GLY A 80 -8.32 -9.01 -16.73
N ILE A 81 -8.39 -8.36 -15.55
CA ILE A 81 -9.66 -8.23 -14.82
C ILE A 81 -10.59 -7.25 -15.54
N LYS A 82 -10.09 -6.12 -16.06
CA LYS A 82 -10.87 -5.18 -16.87
C LYS A 82 -11.47 -5.87 -18.07
N LYS A 83 -10.68 -6.58 -18.88
CA LYS A 83 -11.18 -7.32 -20.04
C LYS A 83 -12.20 -8.38 -19.64
N LYS A 84 -12.01 -9.06 -18.51
CA LYS A 84 -12.97 -10.07 -18.02
C LYS A 84 -14.31 -9.47 -17.58
N VAL A 85 -14.33 -8.22 -17.09
CA VAL A 85 -15.54 -7.60 -16.54
C VAL A 85 -16.21 -6.63 -17.54
N TRP A 86 -15.45 -5.92 -18.38
CA TRP A 86 -15.93 -4.91 -19.36
C TRP A 86 -15.70 -5.28 -20.83
N GLY A 87 -14.97 -6.35 -21.15
CA GLY A 87 -14.57 -6.61 -22.54
C GLY A 87 -13.71 -5.47 -23.09
N ASP A 88 -14.16 -4.87 -24.20
CA ASP A 88 -13.47 -3.80 -24.92
C ASP A 88 -13.98 -2.38 -24.56
N GLU A 89 -14.83 -2.24 -23.54
CA GLU A 89 -15.31 -0.92 -23.10
C GLU A 89 -14.22 -0.08 -22.43
N VAL A 90 -14.29 1.24 -22.63
CA VAL A 90 -13.32 2.21 -22.09
C VAL A 90 -13.57 2.38 -20.59
N TYR A 91 -12.70 1.80 -19.78
CA TYR A 91 -12.71 1.98 -18.33
C TYR A 91 -12.10 3.33 -17.93
N PRO A 92 -12.82 4.19 -17.19
CA PRO A 92 -12.27 5.46 -16.73
C PRO A 92 -11.14 5.26 -15.73
N GLY A 93 -10.27 6.26 -15.59
CA GLY A 93 -9.19 6.21 -14.59
C GLY A 93 -9.72 6.04 -13.17
N SER A 94 -8.94 5.38 -12.31
CA SER A 94 -9.31 5.12 -10.91
C SER A 94 -9.67 6.38 -10.12
N GLN A 95 -8.97 7.48 -10.40
CA GLN A 95 -9.26 8.79 -9.81
C GLN A 95 -10.65 9.31 -10.19
N TYR A 96 -11.07 9.12 -11.44
CA TYR A 96 -12.37 9.56 -11.91
C TYR A 96 -13.49 8.80 -11.18
N ILE A 97 -13.38 7.47 -11.08
CA ILE A 97 -14.36 6.64 -10.37
C ILE A 97 -14.46 7.07 -8.91
N HIS A 98 -13.32 7.35 -8.27
CA HIS A 98 -13.30 7.79 -6.89
C HIS A 98 -14.00 9.14 -6.69
N VAL A 99 -13.69 10.13 -7.55
CA VAL A 99 -14.35 11.45 -7.51
C VAL A 99 -15.85 11.29 -7.75
N TYR A 100 -16.24 10.51 -8.75
CA TYR A 100 -17.64 10.26 -9.07
C TYR A 100 -18.37 9.56 -7.91
N ALA A 101 -17.80 8.49 -7.36
CA ALA A 101 -18.34 7.81 -6.19
C ALA A 101 -18.47 8.76 -4.99
N THR A 102 -17.50 9.65 -4.78
CA THR A 102 -17.56 10.63 -3.68
C THR A 102 -18.73 11.60 -3.85
N CYS A 103 -19.00 12.04 -5.08
CA CYS A 103 -20.09 12.96 -5.38
C CYS A 103 -21.48 12.32 -5.27
N TYR A 104 -21.63 11.07 -5.72
CA TYR A 104 -22.95 10.45 -5.90
C TYR A 104 -23.26 9.33 -4.89
N GLU A 105 -22.27 8.57 -4.45
CA GLU A 105 -22.43 7.39 -3.58
C GLU A 105 -21.30 7.32 -2.52
N PRO A 106 -21.28 8.22 -1.53
CA PRO A 106 -20.15 8.38 -0.60
C PRO A 106 -19.83 7.12 0.19
N LYS A 107 -20.82 6.26 0.48
CA LYS A 107 -20.60 4.96 1.14
C LYS A 107 -19.75 4.01 0.28
N LEU A 108 -19.92 4.04 -1.05
CA LEU A 108 -19.10 3.25 -1.96
C LEU A 108 -17.69 3.83 -2.06
N ALA A 109 -17.56 5.15 -2.03
CA ALA A 109 -16.25 5.81 -1.99
C ALA A 109 -15.47 5.44 -0.72
N GLU A 110 -16.12 5.48 0.46
CA GLU A 110 -15.50 5.08 1.75
C GLU A 110 -14.97 3.63 1.70
N GLU A 111 -15.72 2.70 1.10
CA GLU A 111 -15.29 1.31 0.95
C GLU A 111 -14.17 1.13 -0.08
N ILE A 112 -14.15 1.94 -1.17
CA ILE A 112 -13.00 2.00 -2.10
C ILE A 112 -11.75 2.44 -1.35
N GLU A 113 -11.85 3.51 -0.54
CA GLU A 113 -10.72 4.02 0.27
C GLU A 113 -10.21 2.96 1.25
N ALA A 114 -11.12 2.33 2.00
CA ALA A 114 -10.76 1.30 2.97
C ALA A 114 -10.04 0.10 2.32
N ARG A 115 -10.41 -0.26 1.08
CA ARG A 115 -9.73 -1.32 0.32
C ARG A 115 -8.38 -0.87 -0.23
N SER A 116 -8.29 0.36 -0.73
CA SER A 116 -7.04 0.96 -1.19
C SER A 116 -6.02 1.05 -0.06
N SER A 117 -6.48 1.44 1.14
CA SER A 117 -5.71 1.46 2.38
C SER A 117 -5.05 0.11 2.68
N ARG A 118 -5.81 -0.99 2.64
CA ARG A 118 -5.29 -2.35 2.87
C ARG A 118 -4.26 -2.77 1.83
N ASP A 119 -4.44 -2.39 0.56
CA ASP A 119 -3.45 -2.63 -0.50
C ASP A 119 -2.14 -1.86 -0.24
N ARG A 120 -2.22 -0.58 0.17
CA ARG A 120 -1.06 0.24 0.56
C ARG A 120 -0.28 -0.38 1.71
N VAL A 121 -0.98 -0.79 2.78
CA VAL A 121 -0.33 -1.43 3.93
C VAL A 121 0.33 -2.74 3.52
N ALA A 122 -0.34 -3.59 2.74
CA ALA A 122 0.22 -4.87 2.32
C ALA A 122 1.48 -4.72 1.44
N ARG A 123 1.44 -3.83 0.43
CA ARG A 123 2.60 -3.58 -0.43
C ARG A 123 3.74 -2.88 0.30
N GLY A 124 3.41 -1.90 1.13
CA GLY A 124 4.36 -1.18 1.97
C GLY A 124 5.07 -2.13 2.93
N ALA A 125 4.30 -3.00 3.62
CA ALA A 125 4.85 -4.00 4.53
C ALA A 125 5.75 -5.01 3.80
N PHE A 126 5.37 -5.48 2.60
CA PHE A 126 6.22 -6.35 1.79
C PHE A 126 7.58 -5.68 1.50
N VAL A 127 7.57 -4.43 1.04
CA VAL A 127 8.81 -3.69 0.76
C VAL A 127 9.60 -3.43 2.03
N ALA A 128 8.94 -3.00 3.10
CA ALA A 128 9.55 -2.71 4.39
C ALA A 128 10.19 -3.94 5.03
N PHE A 129 9.64 -5.14 4.81
CA PHE A 129 10.16 -6.39 5.36
C PHE A 129 11.26 -7.01 4.49
N SER A 130 11.31 -6.72 3.19
CA SER A 130 12.27 -7.35 2.28
C SER A 130 13.76 -7.21 2.66
N PRO A 131 14.24 -6.10 3.26
CA PRO A 131 15.63 -5.96 3.65
C PRO A 131 16.04 -6.90 4.80
N VAL A 132 15.07 -7.43 5.58
CA VAL A 132 15.34 -8.39 6.65
C VAL A 132 16.14 -9.59 6.15
N LEU A 133 16.00 -9.97 4.87
CA LEU A 133 16.78 -11.03 4.22
C LEU A 133 18.30 -10.86 4.32
N PHE A 134 18.77 -9.62 4.38
CA PHE A 134 20.20 -9.29 4.34
C PHE A 134 20.78 -8.97 5.71
N PHE A 135 19.94 -8.92 6.76
CA PHE A 135 20.33 -8.52 8.11
C PHE A 135 19.89 -9.57 9.15
N PRO A 136 20.49 -10.78 9.12
CA PRO A 136 20.18 -11.81 10.10
C PRO A 136 20.61 -11.37 11.51
N PRO A 137 19.80 -11.63 12.56
CA PRO A 137 20.22 -11.37 13.92
C PRO A 137 21.35 -12.33 14.31
N ALA A 138 22.34 -11.83 15.05
CA ALA A 138 23.56 -12.58 15.41
C ALA A 138 23.27 -13.88 16.18
N SER A 139 22.14 -13.96 16.88
CA SER A 139 21.73 -15.12 17.69
C SER A 139 21.00 -16.21 16.91
N LEU A 140 20.60 -15.97 15.65
CA LEU A 140 19.78 -16.90 14.88
C LEU A 140 20.62 -17.59 13.78
N PRO A 141 20.57 -18.93 13.66
CA PRO A 141 21.24 -19.62 12.56
C PRO A 141 20.77 -19.09 11.21
N PHE A 142 21.72 -18.84 10.29
CA PHE A 142 21.43 -18.21 8.99
C PHE A 142 20.35 -18.95 8.19
N LEU A 143 20.38 -20.29 8.16
CA LEU A 143 19.39 -21.08 7.44
C LEU A 143 17.98 -20.92 8.02
N LEU A 144 17.86 -20.89 9.35
CA LEU A 144 16.57 -20.70 10.03
C LEU A 144 16.03 -19.29 9.77
N HIS A 145 16.89 -18.27 9.85
CA HIS A 145 16.56 -16.89 9.47
C HIS A 145 16.02 -16.83 8.04
N LEU A 146 16.74 -17.42 7.08
CA LEU A 146 16.37 -17.42 5.67
C LEU A 146 14.99 -18.05 5.45
N ILE A 147 14.73 -19.22 6.06
CA ILE A 147 13.44 -19.91 5.95
C ILE A 147 12.30 -19.04 6.49
N ILE A 148 12.47 -18.46 7.69
CA ILE A 148 11.47 -17.60 8.32
C ILE A 148 11.20 -16.38 7.44
N THR A 149 12.25 -15.69 6.99
CA THR A 149 12.11 -14.47 6.19
C THR A 149 11.43 -14.75 4.84
N ILE A 150 11.83 -15.84 4.15
CA ILE A 150 11.18 -16.25 2.90
C ILE A 150 9.70 -16.58 3.13
N PHE A 151 9.38 -17.32 4.21
CA PHE A 151 7.99 -17.63 4.56
C PHE A 151 7.15 -16.37 4.70
N PHE A 152 7.62 -15.38 5.47
CA PHE A 152 6.91 -14.10 5.63
C PHE A 152 6.79 -13.33 4.32
N LEU A 153 7.82 -13.30 3.49
CA LEU A 153 7.75 -12.64 2.17
C LEU A 153 6.73 -13.30 1.23
N VAL A 154 6.63 -14.63 1.25
CA VAL A 154 5.61 -15.35 0.49
C VAL A 154 4.20 -15.00 1.00
N VAL A 155 4.00 -14.99 2.31
CA VAL A 155 2.70 -14.61 2.92
C VAL A 155 2.33 -13.16 2.57
N LEU A 156 3.26 -12.21 2.74
CA LEU A 156 3.04 -10.79 2.42
C LEU A 156 2.77 -10.57 0.94
N SER A 157 3.52 -11.26 0.06
CA SER A 157 3.29 -11.24 -1.39
C SER A 157 1.91 -11.77 -1.76
N PHE A 158 1.49 -12.88 -1.15
CA PHE A 158 0.15 -13.45 -1.35
C PHE A 158 -0.96 -12.50 -0.87
N MET A 159 -0.81 -11.91 0.32
CA MET A 159 -1.74 -10.92 0.87
C MET A 159 -1.86 -9.71 -0.05
N TRP A 160 -0.73 -9.15 -0.47
CA TRP A 160 -0.69 -8.03 -1.41
C TRP A 160 -1.44 -8.38 -2.71
N HIS A 161 -1.09 -9.50 -3.35
CA HIS A 161 -1.74 -9.90 -4.60
C HIS A 161 -3.26 -10.07 -4.44
N ARG A 162 -3.69 -10.69 -3.33
CA ARG A 162 -5.11 -10.89 -3.03
C ARG A 162 -5.84 -9.56 -2.82
N TYR A 163 -5.29 -8.65 -2.03
CA TYR A 163 -5.92 -7.35 -1.78
C TYR A 163 -5.96 -6.49 -3.04
N GLN A 164 -4.88 -6.46 -3.82
CA GLN A 164 -4.83 -5.74 -5.09
C GLN A 164 -5.95 -6.21 -6.03
N LYS A 165 -6.09 -7.53 -6.21
CA LYS A 165 -7.13 -8.14 -7.05
C LYS A 165 -8.54 -7.79 -6.57
N LEU A 166 -8.78 -7.89 -5.27
CA LEU A 166 -10.09 -7.58 -4.67
C LEU A 166 -10.43 -6.09 -4.76
N SER A 167 -9.45 -5.21 -4.57
CA SER A 167 -9.61 -3.76 -4.70
C SER A 167 -9.99 -3.39 -6.12
N ILE A 168 -9.26 -3.91 -7.12
CA ILE A 168 -9.56 -3.67 -8.53
C ILE A 168 -10.96 -4.17 -8.87
N LYS A 169 -11.30 -5.41 -8.52
CA LYS A 169 -12.63 -5.97 -8.80
C LYS A 169 -13.76 -5.15 -8.17
N TYR A 170 -13.55 -4.64 -6.96
CA TYR A 170 -14.54 -3.83 -6.27
C TYR A 170 -14.73 -2.46 -6.93
N GLU A 171 -13.64 -1.75 -7.21
CA GLU A 171 -13.64 -0.44 -7.88
C GLU A 171 -14.39 -0.51 -9.23
N LEU A 172 -14.09 -1.56 -9.97
CA LEU A 172 -14.79 -1.96 -11.18
C LEU A 172 -16.30 -2.10 -10.92
N LEU A 173 -16.73 -2.96 -9.99
CA LEU A 173 -18.15 -3.15 -9.70
C LEU A 173 -18.87 -1.87 -9.28
N VAL A 174 -18.20 -1.01 -8.50
CA VAL A 174 -18.73 0.31 -8.12
C VAL A 174 -18.98 1.15 -9.36
N TRP A 175 -18.04 1.19 -10.31
CA TRP A 175 -18.24 1.92 -11.55
C TRP A 175 -19.47 1.43 -12.33
N LYS A 176 -19.66 0.11 -12.44
CA LYS A 176 -20.85 -0.45 -13.10
C LYS A 176 -22.15 0.00 -12.41
N VAL A 177 -22.21 -0.08 -11.07
CA VAL A 177 -23.38 0.37 -10.30
C VAL A 177 -23.65 1.85 -10.50
N LEU A 178 -22.60 2.68 -10.55
CA LEU A 178 -22.73 4.12 -10.78
C LEU A 178 -23.27 4.42 -12.19
N GLN A 179 -22.81 3.70 -13.21
CA GLN A 179 -23.34 3.78 -14.58
C GLN A 179 -24.82 3.42 -14.63
N ASP A 180 -25.19 2.29 -14.03
CA ASP A 180 -26.57 1.77 -14.04
C ASP A 180 -27.53 2.71 -13.28
N LYS A 181 -27.09 3.33 -12.18
CA LYS A 181 -27.94 4.20 -11.34
C LYS A 181 -28.14 5.61 -11.88
N HIS A 182 -27.09 6.20 -12.43
CA HIS A 182 -27.11 7.62 -12.80
C HIS A 182 -27.28 7.84 -14.29
N GLU A 183 -27.67 6.78 -15.03
CA GLU A 183 -27.70 6.73 -16.49
C GLU A 183 -26.50 7.50 -17.04
N VAL A 184 -25.29 7.21 -16.53
CA VAL A 184 -24.12 8.06 -16.79
C VAL A 184 -24.01 8.18 -18.29
N VAL A 185 -24.43 9.36 -18.77
CA VAL A 185 -24.74 9.58 -20.18
C VAL A 185 -23.52 9.12 -20.90
N SER A 186 -23.69 8.07 -21.70
CA SER A 186 -22.60 7.45 -22.44
C SER A 186 -21.89 8.58 -23.16
N TYR A 187 -20.72 8.97 -22.66
CA TYR A 187 -19.87 9.98 -23.27
C TYR A 187 -19.23 9.43 -24.57
N LYS A 188 -19.85 8.40 -25.16
CA LYS A 188 -19.78 8.05 -26.58
C LYS A 188 -20.99 8.68 -27.26
N ASN A 189 -20.86 9.90 -27.78
CA ASN A 189 -20.91 10.11 -29.24
C ASN A 189 -21.10 11.55 -29.73
N ASP A 190 -21.34 12.54 -28.89
CA ASP A 190 -21.48 13.90 -29.42
C ASP A 190 -20.29 14.78 -29.03
N LYS A 191 -19.36 14.88 -29.98
CA LYS A 191 -18.63 16.10 -30.33
C LYS A 191 -18.26 17.00 -29.14
N LEU A 192 -17.11 16.71 -28.53
CA LEU A 192 -16.17 17.77 -28.14
C LEU A 192 -15.01 17.65 -29.14
N ILE A 193 -15.16 18.23 -30.35
CA ILE A 193 -14.69 19.59 -30.67
C ILE A 193 -13.16 19.57 -30.55
N THR A 194 -12.50 19.01 -31.59
CA THR A 194 -11.63 19.74 -32.54
C THR A 194 -10.48 20.45 -31.89
#